data_AF-H0EZM9-F1
#
_entry.id   AF-H0EZM9-F1
#
_cell.length_a   1.000
_cell.length_b   1.000
_cell.length_c   1.000
_cell.angle_alpha   90.00
_cell.angle_beta   90.00
_cell.angle_gamma   90.00
#
_symmetry.space_group_name_H-M   'P 1'
#
loop_
_entity.id
_entity.type
_entity.pdbx_description
1 polymer ?
#
loop_
_entity_poly.entity_id
_entity_poly.type
_entity_poly.pdbx_seq_one_letter_code
_entity_poly.pdbx_strand_id
1 'polypeptide(L)'
;MTRFLTPAKIGLLSLIELYTQEIVPTASTIPILSFILNQVLPSTSHAALVPGRTLWDQFLKKIWSIDSLDALHEFFANRRNLLAKTYEENKNDQEMGIPPPSEDMIFLSRTSPFGSFIRRSKVEFDRLKFGDAVALWIAFAKWRQDTQAYYMRRNGQIGRWAGDKALEKGEELWGIDATENLESVAYGLDIVDDAGEGNVSTDDVEKLLEFQVEQMQSQHEEGMKRLESLDENSLRSWKANQYWLEYRGILRLKADLHKNNLDAWRARLIPALWMAMGAIANILTSLSEFHAASSILIAIIPRALECENCAMSAQLYSFLVDAYMGLAGQAEPGSVQRKQNLTHALEYIDRAFSEHSDVGDVKGQCEMVAKKATVMMALGDKVLANDYASQYLDLKREMKIGMV
;
A
#
# COMPACT_ATOMS: atom_id res chain seq x y z
N MET A 1 -2.78 -8.79 6.73
CA MET A 1 -2.67 -9.25 5.31
C MET A 1 -3.48 -8.29 4.45
N THR A 2 -3.02 -8.00 3.23
CA THR A 2 -3.75 -7.14 2.28
C THR A 2 -5.02 -7.85 1.82
N ARG A 3 -6.19 -7.51 2.42
CA ARG A 3 -7.49 -8.05 2.01
C ARG A 3 -7.83 -7.52 0.61
N PHE A 4 -7.33 -8.13 -0.48
CA PHE A 4 -7.79 -7.80 -1.83
C PHE A 4 -9.23 -8.29 -2.04
N LEU A 5 -9.56 -9.48 -1.54
CA LEU A 5 -10.89 -10.07 -1.59
C LEU A 5 -11.76 -9.51 -0.46
N THR A 6 -12.97 -9.10 -0.83
CA THR A 6 -13.99 -8.56 0.06
C THR A 6 -15.36 -9.13 -0.35
N PRO A 7 -16.37 -9.12 0.53
CA PRO A 7 -17.73 -9.55 0.20
C PRO A 7 -18.30 -8.88 -1.07
N ALA A 8 -18.09 -7.58 -1.21
CA ALA A 8 -18.51 -6.81 -2.39
C ALA A 8 -17.88 -7.35 -3.69
N LYS A 9 -16.61 -7.79 -3.65
CA LYS A 9 -15.93 -8.37 -4.82
C LYS A 9 -16.43 -9.78 -5.17
N ILE A 10 -16.89 -10.57 -4.19
CA ILE A 10 -17.62 -11.82 -4.45
C ILE A 10 -18.96 -11.50 -5.15
N GLY A 11 -19.63 -10.42 -4.74
CA GLY A 11 -20.79 -9.86 -5.45
C GLY A 11 -20.47 -9.47 -6.90
N LEU A 12 -19.40 -8.69 -7.14
CA LEU A 12 -18.97 -8.32 -8.50
C LEU A 12 -18.66 -9.54 -9.38
N LEU A 13 -17.97 -10.56 -8.85
CA LEU A 13 -17.74 -11.82 -9.57
C LEU A 13 -19.05 -12.55 -9.92
N SER A 14 -20.06 -12.46 -9.05
CA SER A 14 -21.40 -13.02 -9.30
C SER A 14 -22.13 -12.27 -10.42
N LEU A 15 -22.01 -10.94 -10.47
CA LEU A 15 -22.57 -10.13 -11.57
C LEU A 15 -21.86 -10.39 -12.90
N ILE A 16 -20.53 -10.55 -12.89
CA ILE A 16 -19.76 -10.89 -14.09
C ILE A 16 -20.17 -12.27 -14.61
N GLU A 17 -20.40 -13.26 -13.73
CA GLU A 17 -20.91 -14.57 -14.15
C GLU A 17 -22.31 -14.48 -14.79
N LEU A 18 -23.24 -13.74 -14.19
CA LEU A 18 -24.59 -13.52 -14.74
C LEU A 18 -24.56 -12.81 -16.10
N TYR A 19 -23.61 -11.89 -16.30
CA TYR A 19 -23.36 -11.26 -17.60
C TYR A 19 -22.85 -12.27 -18.64
N THR A 20 -21.89 -13.14 -18.28
CA THR A 20 -21.35 -14.15 -19.22
C THR A 20 -22.35 -15.26 -19.61
N GLN A 21 -23.43 -15.40 -18.85
CA GLN A 21 -24.48 -16.40 -19.06
C GLN A 21 -25.71 -15.87 -19.82
N GLU A 22 -25.64 -14.65 -20.38
CA GLU A 22 -26.71 -13.97 -21.13
C GLU A 22 -28.10 -13.89 -20.44
N ILE A 23 -28.18 -14.14 -19.13
CA ILE A 23 -29.44 -14.07 -18.34
C ILE A 23 -29.94 -12.61 -18.17
N VAL A 24 -29.15 -11.66 -18.69
CA VAL A 24 -29.36 -10.23 -18.71
C VAL A 24 -30.05 -9.81 -20.03
N PRO A 25 -31.23 -9.16 -19.99
CA PRO A 25 -31.84 -8.58 -21.18
C PRO A 25 -30.92 -7.55 -21.84
N THR A 26 -30.86 -7.49 -23.18
CA THR A 26 -29.94 -6.62 -23.94
C THR A 26 -30.01 -5.13 -23.54
N ALA A 27 -31.19 -4.66 -23.09
CA ALA A 27 -31.40 -3.30 -22.59
C ALA A 27 -30.69 -3.03 -21.23
N SER A 28 -30.46 -4.05 -20.42
CA SER A 28 -29.75 -3.97 -19.13
C SER A 28 -28.24 -4.18 -19.27
N THR A 29 -27.76 -4.69 -20.41
CA THR A 29 -26.34 -4.97 -20.66
C THR A 29 -25.46 -3.71 -20.55
N ILE A 30 -25.89 -2.57 -21.10
CA ILE A 30 -25.13 -1.31 -21.03
C ILE A 30 -25.07 -0.77 -19.58
N PRO A 31 -26.18 -0.64 -18.83
CA PRO A 31 -26.15 -0.29 -17.41
C PRO A 31 -25.26 -1.21 -16.54
N ILE A 32 -25.30 -2.52 -16.78
CA ILE A 32 -24.50 -3.49 -16.03
C ILE A 32 -23.02 -3.40 -16.38
N LEU A 33 -22.68 -3.33 -17.67
CA LEU A 33 -21.29 -3.12 -18.09
C LEU A 33 -20.75 -1.80 -17.56
N SER A 34 -21.53 -0.72 -17.58
CA SER A 34 -21.15 0.55 -16.97
C SER A 34 -20.95 0.41 -15.46
N PHE A 35 -21.87 -0.23 -14.74
CA PHE A 35 -21.73 -0.44 -13.29
C PHE A 35 -20.49 -1.29 -12.94
N ILE A 36 -20.29 -2.43 -13.60
CA ILE A 36 -19.14 -3.31 -13.33
C ILE A 36 -17.84 -2.62 -13.76
N LEU A 37 -17.81 -1.90 -14.90
CA LEU A 37 -16.65 -1.15 -15.35
C LEU A 37 -16.28 -0.05 -14.33
N ASN A 38 -17.25 0.71 -13.82
CA ASN A 38 -17.04 1.78 -12.84
C ASN A 38 -16.64 1.25 -11.44
N GLN A 39 -16.87 -0.03 -11.16
CA GLN A 39 -16.41 -0.74 -9.95
C GLN A 39 -15.06 -1.44 -10.14
N VAL A 40 -14.58 -1.59 -11.39
CA VAL A 40 -13.28 -2.19 -11.74
C VAL A 40 -12.24 -1.13 -12.14
N LEU A 41 -12.69 0.01 -12.67
CA LEU A 41 -11.93 1.20 -13.06
C LEU A 41 -12.59 2.45 -12.44
N PRO A 42 -11.83 3.37 -11.81
CA PRO A 42 -12.43 4.52 -11.14
C PRO A 42 -12.90 5.58 -12.15
N SER A 43 -14.20 5.65 -12.44
CA SER A 43 -14.84 6.80 -13.09
C SER A 43 -16.37 6.85 -12.91
N THR A 44 -16.87 8.05 -12.58
CA THR A 44 -18.25 8.59 -12.71
C THR A 44 -19.47 7.76 -12.27
N SER A 45 -20.21 8.31 -11.30
CA SER A 45 -21.54 7.84 -10.89
C SER A 45 -22.65 8.16 -11.89
N HIS A 46 -23.51 7.19 -12.18
CA HIS A 46 -24.89 7.40 -12.67
C HIS A 46 -25.86 6.40 -12.01
N ALA A 47 -27.16 6.72 -11.97
CA ALA A 47 -28.17 6.04 -11.16
C ALA A 47 -29.36 5.51 -11.99
N ALA A 48 -30.17 4.64 -11.35
CA ALA A 48 -31.49 4.12 -11.76
C ALA A 48 -31.50 3.02 -12.86
N LEU A 49 -32.52 2.16 -13.04
CA LEU A 49 -33.94 2.17 -12.59
C LEU A 49 -34.52 0.71 -12.37
N VAL A 50 -35.85 0.56 -12.24
CA VAL A 50 -36.66 -0.50 -11.57
C VAL A 50 -38.03 -0.66 -12.30
N PRO A 51 -38.84 -1.76 -12.27
CA PRO A 51 -38.79 -3.09 -11.60
C PRO A 51 -38.91 -4.31 -12.59
N GLY A 52 -39.45 -5.48 -12.16
CA GLY A 52 -39.93 -6.58 -13.02
C GLY A 52 -39.75 -8.00 -12.44
N ARG A 53 -39.10 -8.89 -13.19
CA ARG A 53 -38.11 -9.82 -12.60
C ARG A 53 -36.76 -9.15 -12.79
N THR A 54 -36.23 -8.62 -11.70
CA THR A 54 -35.06 -7.75 -11.71
C THR A 54 -33.77 -8.57 -11.77
N LEU A 55 -32.73 -8.02 -12.41
CA LEU A 55 -31.34 -8.52 -12.30
C LEU A 55 -30.99 -8.83 -10.85
N TRP A 56 -31.42 -7.94 -9.95
CA TRP A 56 -31.32 -8.05 -8.50
C TRP A 56 -31.76 -9.42 -7.96
N ASP A 57 -32.78 -10.06 -8.53
CA ASP A 57 -33.27 -11.36 -8.03
C ASP A 57 -32.40 -12.51 -8.50
N GLN A 58 -31.87 -12.44 -9.73
CA GLN A 58 -30.91 -13.41 -10.23
C GLN A 58 -29.59 -13.28 -9.46
N PHE A 59 -29.16 -12.05 -9.19
CA PHE A 59 -28.02 -11.69 -8.38
C PHE A 59 -28.14 -12.20 -6.94
N LEU A 60 -29.27 -11.92 -6.27
CA LEU A 60 -29.54 -12.47 -4.95
C LEU A 60 -29.60 -13.99 -4.98
N LYS A 61 -30.31 -14.61 -5.93
CA LYS A 61 -30.32 -16.08 -6.08
C LYS A 61 -28.91 -16.65 -6.25
N LYS A 62 -28.01 -15.96 -6.96
CA LYS A 62 -26.62 -16.38 -7.12
C LYS A 62 -25.81 -16.22 -5.83
N ILE A 63 -25.91 -15.09 -5.14
CA ILE A 63 -25.21 -14.84 -3.86
C ILE A 63 -25.68 -15.78 -2.75
N TRP A 64 -26.97 -16.03 -2.67
CA TRP A 64 -27.58 -16.93 -1.69
C TRP A 64 -27.37 -18.41 -2.04
N SER A 65 -27.13 -18.77 -3.31
CA SER A 65 -26.71 -20.13 -3.68
C SER A 65 -25.30 -20.53 -3.21
N ILE A 66 -24.50 -19.56 -2.76
CA ILE A 66 -23.19 -19.83 -2.13
C ILE A 66 -23.47 -20.11 -0.64
N ASP A 67 -24.10 -21.25 -0.38
CA ASP A 67 -24.75 -21.60 0.89
C ASP A 67 -23.82 -22.27 1.91
N SER A 68 -22.52 -22.35 1.63
CA SER A 68 -21.51 -22.97 2.49
C SER A 68 -20.10 -22.51 2.12
N LEU A 69 -19.13 -22.72 3.02
CA LEU A 69 -17.70 -22.54 2.71
C LEU A 69 -17.26 -23.41 1.51
N ASP A 70 -17.80 -24.62 1.40
CA ASP A 70 -17.55 -25.53 0.26
C ASP A 70 -18.08 -24.93 -1.05
N ALA A 71 -19.32 -24.42 -1.07
CA ALA A 71 -19.88 -23.70 -2.22
C ALA A 71 -19.07 -22.43 -2.56
N LEU A 72 -18.43 -21.77 -1.58
CA LEU A 72 -17.50 -20.66 -1.85
C LEU A 72 -16.20 -21.15 -2.52
N HIS A 73 -15.65 -22.29 -2.09
CA HIS A 73 -14.50 -22.90 -2.78
C HIS A 73 -14.87 -23.34 -4.20
N GLU A 74 -16.03 -23.96 -4.42
CA GLU A 74 -16.53 -24.34 -5.75
C GLU A 74 -16.75 -23.11 -6.65
N PHE A 75 -17.35 -22.05 -6.09
CA PHE A 75 -17.53 -20.76 -6.76
C PHE A 75 -16.20 -20.22 -7.31
N PHE A 76 -15.12 -20.25 -6.51
CA PHE A 76 -13.78 -19.82 -6.95
C PHE A 76 -13.04 -20.83 -7.84
N ALA A 77 -13.33 -22.13 -7.73
CA ALA A 77 -12.83 -23.15 -8.63
C ALA A 77 -13.31 -22.89 -10.08
N ASN A 78 -14.64 -22.71 -10.23
CA ASN A 78 -15.31 -22.57 -11.53
C ASN A 78 -15.05 -21.22 -12.23
N ARG A 79 -14.36 -20.25 -11.59
CA ARG A 79 -14.05 -18.93 -12.19
C ARG A 79 -13.20 -19.00 -13.46
N ARG A 80 -12.35 -20.02 -13.64
CA ARG A 80 -11.52 -20.15 -14.86
C ARG A 80 -12.38 -20.43 -16.10
N ASN A 81 -13.57 -21.00 -15.93
CA ASN A 81 -14.48 -21.38 -17.01
C ASN A 81 -15.16 -20.16 -17.67
N LEU A 82 -15.07 -18.97 -17.05
CA LEU A 82 -15.58 -17.71 -17.62
C LEU A 82 -14.56 -17.01 -18.55
N LEU A 83 -13.33 -17.53 -18.60
CA LEU A 83 -12.24 -16.97 -19.40
C LEU A 83 -12.09 -17.74 -20.70
N ALA A 84 -11.81 -17.02 -21.79
CA ALA A 84 -11.40 -17.63 -23.04
C ALA A 84 -10.18 -18.54 -22.80
N LYS A 85 -10.29 -19.79 -23.24
CA LYS A 85 -9.20 -20.78 -23.23
C LYS A 85 -8.14 -20.40 -24.27
N THR A 86 -6.88 -20.72 -23.99
CA THR A 86 -5.80 -20.55 -24.97
C THR A 86 -5.94 -21.59 -26.08
N TYR A 87 -5.24 -21.34 -27.19
CA TYR A 87 -5.16 -22.30 -28.30
C TYR A 87 -4.68 -23.69 -27.84
N GLU A 88 -3.70 -23.73 -26.93
CA GLU A 88 -3.15 -24.97 -26.36
C GLU A 88 -4.16 -25.71 -25.46
N GLU A 89 -4.90 -25.00 -24.61
CA GLU A 89 -5.95 -25.60 -23.78
C GLU A 89 -7.10 -26.15 -24.64
N ASN A 90 -7.55 -25.40 -25.64
CA ASN A 90 -8.56 -25.89 -26.60
C ASN A 90 -8.09 -27.10 -27.40
N LYS A 91 -6.80 -27.15 -27.76
CA LYS A 91 -6.20 -28.32 -28.41
C LYS A 91 -6.20 -29.54 -27.47
N ASN A 92 -5.81 -29.37 -26.21
CA ASN A 92 -5.82 -30.44 -25.22
C ASN A 92 -7.25 -30.94 -24.94
N ASP A 93 -8.24 -30.04 -24.88
CA ASP A 93 -9.65 -30.40 -24.71
C ASP A 93 -10.19 -31.22 -25.90
N GLN A 94 -9.80 -30.86 -27.13
CA GLN A 94 -10.11 -31.63 -28.34
C GLN A 94 -9.44 -33.02 -28.32
N GLU A 95 -8.19 -33.11 -27.86
CA GLU A 95 -7.48 -34.39 -27.67
C GLU A 95 -8.11 -35.25 -26.56
N MET A 96 -8.75 -34.64 -25.55
CA MET A 96 -9.51 -35.32 -24.49
C MET A 96 -10.99 -35.60 -24.85
N GLY A 97 -11.46 -35.18 -26.02
CA GLY A 97 -12.85 -35.37 -26.44
C GLY A 97 -13.89 -34.54 -25.67
N ILE A 98 -13.47 -33.45 -25.02
CA ILE A 98 -14.38 -32.54 -24.31
C ILE A 98 -15.11 -31.69 -25.37
N PRO A 99 -16.45 -31.62 -25.35
CA PRO A 99 -17.20 -30.84 -26.34
C PRO A 99 -16.86 -29.34 -26.22
N PRO A 100 -16.84 -28.60 -27.35
CA PRO A 100 -16.71 -27.16 -27.30
C PRO A 100 -17.86 -26.54 -26.48
N PRO A 101 -17.63 -25.39 -25.83
CA PRO A 101 -18.69 -24.70 -25.10
C PRO A 101 -19.83 -24.27 -26.03
N SER A 102 -21.02 -24.11 -25.46
CA SER A 102 -22.22 -23.64 -26.16
C SER A 102 -22.04 -22.28 -26.82
N GLU A 103 -22.61 -22.10 -28.01
CA GLU A 103 -22.48 -20.86 -28.81
C GLU A 103 -22.96 -19.60 -28.06
N ASP A 104 -23.94 -19.73 -27.17
CA ASP A 104 -24.50 -18.64 -26.36
C ASP A 104 -23.62 -18.17 -25.18
N MET A 105 -22.44 -18.78 -24.96
CA MET A 105 -21.59 -18.46 -23.79
C MET A 105 -20.54 -17.39 -24.11
N ILE A 106 -20.65 -16.23 -23.46
CA ILE A 106 -19.69 -15.13 -23.63
C ILE A 106 -18.40 -15.42 -22.85
N PHE A 107 -17.31 -15.68 -23.57
CA PHE A 107 -15.97 -15.86 -22.98
C PHE A 107 -15.21 -14.55 -22.84
N LEU A 108 -14.72 -14.27 -21.63
CA LEU A 108 -13.94 -13.07 -21.35
C LEU A 108 -12.46 -13.28 -21.72
N SER A 109 -11.89 -12.37 -22.52
CA SER A 109 -10.46 -12.40 -22.85
C SER A 109 -9.60 -12.30 -21.58
N ARG A 110 -8.54 -13.11 -21.48
CA ARG A 110 -7.59 -13.15 -20.35
C ARG A 110 -6.82 -11.84 -20.11
N THR A 111 -6.82 -10.93 -21.09
CA THR A 111 -6.20 -9.60 -21.03
C THR A 111 -7.21 -8.47 -20.85
N SER A 112 -8.52 -8.75 -20.88
CA SER A 112 -9.55 -7.74 -20.58
C SER A 112 -9.54 -7.32 -19.09
N PRO A 113 -10.10 -6.15 -18.72
CA PRO A 113 -10.22 -5.75 -17.32
C PRO A 113 -10.93 -6.79 -16.45
N PHE A 114 -12.05 -7.35 -16.92
CA PHE A 114 -12.78 -8.42 -16.21
C PHE A 114 -11.97 -9.72 -16.16
N GLY A 115 -11.27 -10.10 -17.24
CA GLY A 115 -10.40 -11.26 -17.25
C GLY A 115 -9.23 -11.15 -16.27
N SER A 116 -8.63 -9.96 -16.17
CA SER A 116 -7.59 -9.65 -15.17
C SER A 116 -8.16 -9.70 -13.74
N PHE A 117 -9.33 -9.10 -13.50
CA PHE A 117 -10.01 -9.12 -12.20
C PHE A 117 -10.36 -10.54 -11.75
N ILE A 118 -10.90 -11.38 -12.63
CA ILE A 118 -11.19 -12.80 -12.35
C ILE A 118 -9.90 -13.55 -12.00
N ARG A 119 -8.84 -13.38 -12.80
CA ARG A 119 -7.54 -14.04 -12.56
C ARG A 119 -6.93 -13.64 -11.23
N ARG A 120 -6.90 -12.34 -10.91
CA ARG A 120 -6.38 -11.82 -9.63
C ARG A 120 -7.22 -12.34 -8.47
N SER A 121 -8.54 -12.25 -8.56
CA SER A 121 -9.46 -12.74 -7.53
C SER A 121 -9.26 -14.24 -7.25
N LYS A 122 -9.07 -15.06 -8.28
CA LYS A 122 -8.79 -16.48 -8.09
C LYS A 122 -7.41 -16.71 -7.47
N VAL A 123 -6.35 -16.08 -7.97
CA VAL A 123 -4.98 -16.26 -7.43
C VAL A 123 -4.89 -15.83 -5.97
N GLU A 124 -5.59 -14.76 -5.58
CA GLU A 124 -5.65 -14.34 -4.17
C GLU A 124 -6.45 -15.33 -3.32
N PHE A 125 -7.55 -15.89 -3.81
CA PHE A 125 -8.33 -16.91 -3.09
C PHE A 125 -7.56 -18.24 -2.94
N ASP A 126 -6.96 -18.72 -4.02
CA ASP A 126 -6.11 -19.92 -4.05
C ASP A 126 -4.87 -19.80 -3.11
N ARG A 127 -4.55 -18.58 -2.62
CA ARG A 127 -3.46 -18.28 -1.67
C ARG A 127 -3.89 -18.06 -0.22
N LEU A 128 -5.20 -17.97 0.06
CA LEU A 128 -5.68 -17.77 1.43
C LEU A 128 -5.34 -18.99 2.30
N LYS A 129 -4.96 -18.76 3.56
CA LYS A 129 -4.94 -19.83 4.55
C LYS A 129 -6.38 -20.18 4.91
N PHE A 130 -6.61 -21.40 5.39
CA PHE A 130 -7.95 -21.86 5.79
C PHE A 130 -8.66 -20.88 6.74
N GLY A 131 -7.97 -20.36 7.76
CA GLY A 131 -8.53 -19.36 8.68
C GLY A 131 -8.92 -18.03 8.01
N ASP A 132 -8.17 -17.57 7.00
CA ASP A 132 -8.50 -16.37 6.24
C ASP A 132 -9.67 -16.60 5.27
N ALA A 133 -9.80 -17.81 4.72
CA ALA A 133 -10.95 -18.22 3.91
C ALA A 133 -12.24 -18.33 4.75
N VAL A 134 -12.14 -18.87 5.98
CA VAL A 134 -13.25 -18.87 6.96
C VAL A 134 -13.63 -17.43 7.35
N ALA A 135 -12.67 -16.55 7.61
CA ALA A 135 -12.96 -15.14 7.90
C ALA A 135 -13.63 -14.41 6.72
N LEU A 136 -13.21 -14.69 5.47
CA LEU A 136 -13.86 -14.17 4.27
C LEU A 136 -15.28 -14.70 4.10
N TRP A 137 -15.51 -15.98 4.40
CA TRP A 137 -16.85 -16.59 4.41
C TRP A 137 -17.78 -15.96 5.45
N ILE A 138 -17.32 -15.80 6.70
CA ILE A 138 -18.10 -15.15 7.77
C ILE A 138 -18.43 -13.69 7.38
N ALA A 139 -17.45 -12.94 6.87
CA ALA A 139 -17.66 -11.57 6.39
C ALA A 139 -18.66 -11.51 5.22
N PHE A 140 -18.63 -12.50 4.32
CA PHE A 140 -19.56 -12.59 3.19
C PHE A 140 -20.98 -12.97 3.63
N ALA A 141 -21.11 -13.91 4.57
CA ALA A 141 -22.38 -14.28 5.18
C ALA A 141 -23.02 -13.09 5.90
N LYS A 142 -22.26 -12.36 6.74
CA LYS A 142 -22.72 -11.13 7.41
C LYS A 142 -23.12 -10.05 6.40
N TRP A 143 -22.31 -9.79 5.38
CA TRP A 143 -22.57 -8.76 4.35
C TRP A 143 -23.88 -8.98 3.56
N ARG A 144 -24.31 -10.23 3.33
CA ARG A 144 -25.56 -10.49 2.60
C ARG A 144 -26.82 -10.48 3.47
N GLN A 145 -26.73 -10.54 4.80
CA GLN A 145 -27.91 -10.69 5.68
C GLN A 145 -28.95 -9.58 5.49
N ASP A 146 -28.53 -8.34 5.21
CA ASP A 146 -29.44 -7.21 4.93
C ASP A 146 -30.43 -7.50 3.79
N THR A 147 -30.11 -8.45 2.91
CA THR A 147 -30.94 -8.87 1.77
C THR A 147 -31.81 -10.11 2.05
N GLN A 148 -31.64 -10.77 3.20
CA GLN A 148 -32.29 -12.04 3.57
C GLN A 148 -33.81 -11.92 3.53
N ALA A 149 -34.37 -10.93 4.23
CA ALA A 149 -35.80 -10.71 4.32
C ALA A 149 -36.44 -10.42 2.95
N TYR A 150 -35.71 -9.81 2.01
CA TYR A 150 -36.16 -9.59 0.64
C TYR A 150 -36.15 -10.89 -0.17
N TYR A 151 -35.05 -11.66 -0.09
CA TYR A 151 -34.88 -12.93 -0.78
C TYR A 151 -35.93 -13.97 -0.36
N MET A 152 -36.15 -14.13 0.95
CA MET A 152 -37.19 -15.02 1.52
C MET A 152 -38.58 -14.72 0.95
N ARG A 153 -39.02 -13.45 1.05
CA ARG A 153 -40.33 -12.99 0.57
C ARG A 153 -40.54 -13.27 -0.92
N ARG A 154 -39.48 -13.22 -1.73
CA ARG A 154 -39.58 -13.40 -3.18
C ARG A 154 -39.54 -14.86 -3.63
N ASN A 155 -38.88 -15.73 -2.87
CA ASN A 155 -38.81 -17.16 -3.16
C ASN A 155 -39.90 -18.00 -2.49
N GLY A 156 -40.70 -17.40 -1.60
CA GLY A 156 -41.79 -18.10 -0.91
C GLY A 156 -41.32 -19.10 0.15
N GLN A 157 -40.08 -18.98 0.64
CA GLN A 157 -39.60 -19.75 1.78
C GLN A 157 -40.27 -19.26 3.07
N ILE A 158 -40.73 -20.22 3.89
CA ILE A 158 -41.44 -19.97 5.14
C ILE A 158 -40.50 -20.41 6.28
N GLY A 159 -39.81 -19.45 6.90
CA GLY A 159 -38.88 -19.70 8.00
C GLY A 159 -37.74 -18.67 8.07
N ARG A 160 -36.95 -18.71 9.15
CA ARG A 160 -35.63 -18.06 9.25
C ARG A 160 -34.62 -19.00 8.60
N TRP A 161 -33.87 -18.53 7.61
CA TRP A 161 -32.77 -19.29 7.01
C TRP A 161 -31.47 -18.51 7.13
N ALA A 162 -30.54 -19.01 7.95
CA ALA A 162 -29.26 -18.37 8.24
C ALA A 162 -28.39 -18.11 7.00
N GLY A 163 -28.67 -18.75 5.86
CA GLY A 163 -27.81 -18.72 4.67
C GLY A 163 -26.61 -19.67 4.75
N ASP A 164 -26.67 -20.64 5.65
CA ASP A 164 -25.71 -21.74 5.77
C ASP A 164 -26.46 -23.08 5.76
N LYS A 165 -26.16 -23.89 4.75
CA LYS A 165 -26.71 -25.22 4.53
C LYS A 165 -26.35 -26.21 5.65
N ALA A 166 -25.23 -26.00 6.34
CA ALA A 166 -24.85 -26.82 7.49
C ALA A 166 -25.76 -26.57 8.69
N LEU A 167 -26.14 -25.31 8.93
CA LEU A 167 -27.11 -24.94 9.97
C LEU A 167 -28.52 -25.43 9.62
N GLU A 168 -28.96 -25.25 8.37
CA GLU A 168 -30.27 -25.73 7.87
C GLU A 168 -30.44 -27.26 8.05
N LYS A 169 -29.40 -28.05 7.75
CA LYS A 169 -29.41 -29.51 8.01
C LYS A 169 -29.26 -29.87 9.49
N GLY A 170 -28.58 -29.02 10.27
CA GLY A 170 -28.37 -29.23 11.70
C GLY A 170 -29.66 -29.03 12.51
N GLU A 171 -30.56 -28.18 12.05
CA GLU A 171 -31.84 -27.86 12.72
C GLU A 171 -32.73 -29.09 12.92
N GLU A 172 -32.80 -30.00 11.95
CA GLU A 172 -33.54 -31.28 12.08
C GLU A 172 -32.95 -32.20 13.16
N LEU A 173 -31.65 -32.08 13.44
CA LEU A 173 -30.92 -32.95 14.38
C LEU A 173 -30.79 -32.36 15.79
N TRP A 174 -30.68 -31.03 15.91
CA TRP A 174 -30.34 -30.34 17.16
C TRP A 174 -31.42 -29.36 17.62
N GLY A 175 -32.40 -29.04 16.77
CA GLY A 175 -33.50 -28.13 17.07
C GLY A 175 -33.18 -26.65 16.84
N ILE A 176 -34.24 -25.86 16.63
CA ILE A 176 -34.20 -24.43 16.30
C ILE A 176 -33.32 -23.65 17.30
N ASP A 177 -33.57 -23.80 18.60
CA ASP A 177 -32.85 -23.09 19.66
C ASP A 177 -31.33 -23.35 19.62
N ALA A 178 -30.90 -24.57 19.28
CA ALA A 178 -29.48 -24.90 19.13
C ALA A 178 -28.89 -24.28 17.86
N THR A 179 -29.63 -24.29 16.76
CA THR A 179 -29.24 -23.67 15.49
C THR A 179 -29.09 -22.16 15.64
N GLU A 180 -30.01 -21.46 16.30
CA GLU A 180 -29.92 -20.00 16.52
C GLU A 180 -28.70 -19.63 17.40
N ASN A 181 -28.43 -20.40 18.46
CA ASN A 181 -27.23 -20.21 19.26
C ASN A 181 -25.93 -20.43 18.45
N LEU A 182 -25.89 -21.45 17.59
CA LEU A 182 -24.75 -21.71 16.71
C LEU A 182 -24.60 -20.64 15.62
N GLU A 183 -25.70 -20.13 15.06
CA GLU A 183 -25.72 -19.00 14.12
C GLU A 183 -25.09 -17.76 14.77
N SER A 184 -25.53 -17.43 15.99
CA SER A 184 -25.04 -16.28 16.76
C SER A 184 -23.55 -16.40 17.07
N VAL A 185 -23.09 -17.59 17.51
CA VAL A 185 -21.67 -17.84 17.83
C VAL A 185 -20.77 -17.87 16.58
N ALA A 186 -21.24 -18.46 15.47
CA ALA A 186 -20.43 -18.62 14.25
C ALA A 186 -20.34 -17.33 13.41
N TYR A 187 -21.40 -16.52 13.40
CA TYR A 187 -21.52 -15.35 12.53
C TYR A 187 -21.60 -14.00 13.27
N GLY A 188 -21.78 -14.00 14.59
CA GLY A 188 -21.79 -12.79 15.42
C GLY A 188 -22.92 -11.82 15.10
N LEU A 189 -24.07 -12.33 14.68
CA LEU A 189 -25.16 -11.52 14.10
C LEU A 189 -25.98 -10.73 15.14
N ASP A 190 -25.97 -11.13 16.42
CA ASP A 190 -26.70 -10.43 17.49
C ASP A 190 -25.89 -9.33 18.20
N ILE A 191 -24.59 -9.19 17.88
CA ILE A 191 -23.74 -8.14 18.48
C ILE A 191 -23.96 -6.83 17.70
N VAL A 192 -24.80 -5.97 18.26
CA VAL A 192 -25.12 -4.62 17.75
C VAL A 192 -23.91 -3.66 17.82
N ASP A 193 -22.84 -4.06 18.50
CA ASP A 193 -21.77 -3.19 19.00
C ASP A 193 -20.37 -3.54 18.44
N ASP A 194 -20.27 -3.71 17.12
CA ASP A 194 -19.03 -3.42 16.41
C ASP A 194 -19.32 -2.48 15.23
N ALA A 195 -18.90 -1.23 15.39
CA ALA A 195 -19.15 -0.13 14.47
C ALA A 195 -18.26 -0.27 13.22
N GLY A 196 -18.61 -1.24 12.37
CA GLY A 196 -18.10 -1.39 11.02
C GLY A 196 -16.58 -1.48 10.92
N GLU A 197 -16.01 -2.66 11.18
CA GLU A 197 -14.79 -3.08 10.47
C GLU A 197 -15.02 -2.89 8.95
N GLY A 198 -14.57 -1.75 8.44
CA GLY A 198 -14.71 -1.39 7.03
C GLY A 198 -13.99 -2.41 6.17
N ASN A 199 -14.73 -3.33 5.55
CA ASN A 199 -14.24 -4.33 4.60
C ASN A 199 -13.85 -3.70 3.25
N VAL A 200 -13.14 -2.58 3.29
CA VAL A 200 -12.55 -1.88 2.15
C VAL A 200 -11.24 -2.57 1.81
N SER A 201 -11.07 -3.00 0.56
CA SER A 201 -9.85 -3.66 0.15
C SER A 201 -8.70 -2.66 0.09
N THR A 202 -7.47 -3.07 0.41
CA THR A 202 -6.31 -2.17 0.36
C THR A 202 -6.03 -1.64 -1.05
N ASP A 203 -6.38 -2.41 -2.09
CA ASP A 203 -6.34 -2.00 -3.51
C ASP A 203 -7.41 -0.95 -3.83
N ASP A 204 -8.51 -0.95 -3.06
CA ASP A 204 -9.64 -0.04 -3.25
C ASP A 204 -9.34 1.28 -2.54
N VAL A 205 -8.68 1.23 -1.37
CA VAL A 205 -8.10 2.42 -0.70
C VAL A 205 -7.00 3.04 -1.58
N GLU A 206 -6.10 2.24 -2.14
CA GLU A 206 -5.02 2.72 -3.04
C GLU A 206 -5.60 3.46 -4.26
N LYS A 207 -6.54 2.84 -4.98
CA LYS A 207 -7.23 3.47 -6.12
C LYS A 207 -8.13 4.65 -5.75
N LEU A 208 -8.78 4.60 -4.58
CA LEU A 208 -9.61 5.71 -4.09
C LEU A 208 -8.74 6.90 -3.72
N LEU A 209 -7.55 6.69 -3.15
CA LEU A 209 -6.56 7.75 -2.94
C LEU A 209 -6.02 8.29 -4.26
N GLU A 210 -5.66 7.44 -5.22
CA GLU A 210 -5.24 7.88 -6.58
C GLU A 210 -6.32 8.72 -7.29
N PHE A 211 -7.56 8.22 -7.35
CA PHE A 211 -8.69 8.92 -7.95
C PHE A 211 -9.05 10.21 -7.21
N GLN A 212 -9.07 10.18 -5.87
CA GLN A 212 -9.27 11.40 -5.10
C GLN A 212 -8.13 12.38 -5.33
N VAL A 213 -6.86 11.95 -5.45
CA VAL A 213 -5.74 12.84 -5.80
C VAL A 213 -5.92 13.46 -7.18
N GLU A 214 -6.47 12.74 -8.16
CA GLU A 214 -6.82 13.30 -9.48
C GLU A 214 -7.93 14.36 -9.39
N GLN A 215 -8.98 14.13 -8.60
CA GLN A 215 -10.05 15.12 -8.35
C GLN A 215 -9.59 16.31 -7.48
N MET A 216 -8.77 16.06 -6.45
CA MET A 216 -8.23 17.05 -5.51
C MET A 216 -7.25 18.03 -6.18
N GLN A 217 -6.62 17.64 -7.30
CA GLN A 217 -5.83 18.55 -8.13
C GLN A 217 -6.64 19.70 -8.75
N SER A 218 -7.97 19.57 -8.83
CA SER A 218 -8.85 20.66 -9.24
C SER A 218 -9.27 21.57 -8.07
N GLN A 219 -9.36 21.02 -6.84
CA GLN A 219 -9.96 21.69 -5.67
C GLN A 219 -9.11 21.54 -4.40
N HIS A 220 -7.91 22.13 -4.43
CA HIS A 220 -6.85 22.03 -3.42
C HIS A 220 -7.28 22.17 -1.94
N GLU A 221 -8.13 23.15 -1.63
CA GLU A 221 -8.49 23.50 -0.25
C GLU A 221 -9.54 22.56 0.35
N GLU A 222 -10.39 21.97 -0.49
CA GLU A 222 -11.33 20.92 -0.10
C GLU A 222 -10.64 19.56 -0.04
N GLY A 223 -9.68 19.30 -0.93
CA GLY A 223 -8.84 18.11 -0.88
C GLY A 223 -8.02 17.99 0.41
N MET A 224 -7.39 19.07 0.85
CA MET A 224 -6.68 19.10 2.13
C MET A 224 -7.60 18.79 3.33
N LYS A 225 -8.81 19.36 3.37
CA LYS A 225 -9.78 19.09 4.44
C LYS A 225 -10.23 17.62 4.46
N ARG A 226 -10.42 17.00 3.28
CA ARG A 226 -10.80 15.58 3.17
C ARG A 226 -9.65 14.63 3.53
N LEU A 227 -8.42 14.98 3.16
CA LEU A 227 -7.22 14.19 3.52
C LEU A 227 -6.94 14.23 5.03
N GLU A 228 -7.24 15.36 5.68
CA GLU A 228 -7.13 15.54 7.14
C GLU A 228 -8.37 15.02 7.90
N SER A 229 -9.45 14.61 7.21
CA SER A 229 -10.61 13.91 7.79
C SER A 229 -10.57 12.38 7.59
N LEU A 230 -9.47 11.82 7.09
CA LEU A 230 -9.29 10.36 7.00
C LEU A 230 -9.05 9.79 8.40
N ASP A 231 -9.82 8.76 8.77
CA ASP A 231 -9.72 8.14 10.09
C ASP A 231 -8.36 7.46 10.32
N GLU A 232 -7.85 7.57 11.55
CA GLU A 232 -6.52 7.09 11.94
C GLU A 232 -6.37 5.57 11.75
N ASN A 233 -7.47 4.80 11.82
CA ASN A 233 -7.45 3.37 11.54
C ASN A 233 -7.15 3.04 10.07
N SER A 234 -7.50 3.93 9.13
CA SER A 234 -7.22 3.78 7.70
C SER A 234 -5.72 3.91 7.38
N LEU A 235 -4.97 4.60 8.25
CA LEU A 235 -3.53 4.84 8.12
C LEU A 235 -2.67 3.82 8.88
N ARG A 236 -3.27 2.82 9.56
CA ARG A 236 -2.55 1.78 10.32
C ARG A 236 -1.56 0.96 9.50
N SER A 237 -1.73 0.85 8.19
CA SER A 237 -0.74 0.18 7.34
C SER A 237 0.39 1.15 6.99
N TRP A 238 1.64 0.73 7.24
CA TRP A 238 2.84 1.53 6.95
C TRP A 238 2.85 2.09 5.52
N LYS A 239 2.43 1.28 4.53
CA LYS A 239 2.34 1.71 3.13
C LYS A 239 1.29 2.80 2.90
N ALA A 240 0.10 2.70 3.52
CA ALA A 240 -0.93 3.74 3.44
C ALA A 240 -0.49 5.04 4.10
N ASN A 241 0.20 4.97 5.25
CA ASN A 241 0.75 6.14 5.93
C ASN A 241 1.84 6.83 5.10
N GLN A 242 2.75 6.05 4.47
CA GLN A 242 3.76 6.58 3.57
C GLN A 242 3.13 7.35 2.39
N TYR A 243 2.14 6.76 1.72
CA TYR A 243 1.40 7.46 0.65
C TYR A 243 0.66 8.69 1.15
N TRP A 244 0.00 8.62 2.31
CA TRP A 244 -0.71 9.78 2.89
C TRP A 244 0.24 10.95 3.14
N LEU A 245 1.44 10.71 3.69
CA LEU A 245 2.47 11.73 3.88
C LEU A 245 2.95 12.32 2.55
N GLU A 246 3.20 11.48 1.54
CA GLU A 246 3.66 11.89 0.21
C GLU A 246 2.61 12.76 -0.51
N TYR A 247 1.36 12.30 -0.57
CA TYR A 247 0.26 13.05 -1.20
C TYR A 247 -0.11 14.33 -0.44
N ARG A 248 -0.04 14.33 0.90
CA ARG A 248 -0.19 15.55 1.72
C ARG A 248 0.89 16.58 1.39
N GLY A 249 2.13 16.13 1.17
CA GLY A 249 3.23 16.98 0.70
C GLY A 249 2.93 17.58 -0.68
N ILE A 250 2.57 16.74 -1.65
CA ILE A 250 2.29 17.15 -3.03
C ILE A 250 1.10 18.13 -3.11
N LEU A 251 0.01 17.89 -2.38
CA LEU A 251 -1.16 18.77 -2.38
C LEU A 251 -0.84 20.16 -1.79
N ARG A 252 -0.06 20.22 -0.70
CA ARG A 252 0.41 21.49 -0.12
C ARG A 252 1.33 22.24 -1.08
N LEU A 253 2.30 21.55 -1.69
CA LEU A 253 3.20 22.12 -2.70
C LEU A 253 2.44 22.67 -3.93
N LYS A 254 1.43 21.95 -4.44
CA LYS A 254 0.58 22.43 -5.55
C LYS A 254 -0.31 23.60 -5.13
N ALA A 255 -0.85 23.61 -3.91
CA ALA A 255 -1.66 24.72 -3.39
C ALA A 255 -0.85 26.02 -3.26
N ASP A 256 0.40 25.94 -2.79
CA ASP A 256 1.29 27.11 -2.67
C ASP A 256 1.72 27.65 -4.06
N LEU A 257 1.97 26.74 -5.02
CA LEU A 257 2.22 27.10 -6.41
C LEU A 257 1.02 27.82 -7.05
N HIS A 258 -0.21 27.30 -6.85
CA HIS A 258 -1.44 27.92 -7.34
C HIS A 258 -1.77 29.27 -6.68
N LYS A 259 -1.41 29.45 -5.40
CA LYS A 259 -1.53 30.74 -4.70
C LYS A 259 -0.42 31.74 -5.08
N ASN A 260 0.42 31.39 -6.07
CA ASN A 260 1.57 32.16 -6.56
C ASN A 260 2.53 32.60 -5.44
N ASN A 261 2.58 31.83 -4.35
CA ASN A 261 3.37 32.12 -3.17
C ASN A 261 4.80 31.65 -3.41
N LEU A 262 5.55 32.46 -4.18
CA LEU A 262 6.85 32.09 -4.72
C LEU A 262 7.92 31.82 -3.65
N ASP A 263 7.70 32.30 -2.42
CA ASP A 263 8.64 32.11 -1.32
C ASP A 263 8.29 30.86 -0.49
N ALA A 264 7.00 30.53 -0.37
CA ALA A 264 6.54 29.32 0.33
C ALA A 264 6.86 28.01 -0.41
N TRP A 265 6.91 27.98 -1.75
CA TRP A 265 7.42 26.79 -2.46
C TRP A 265 8.95 26.69 -2.35
N ARG A 266 9.67 27.81 -2.44
CA ARG A 266 11.15 27.84 -2.29
C ARG A 266 11.55 27.27 -0.93
N ALA A 267 10.94 27.79 0.14
CA ALA A 267 11.22 27.35 1.52
C ALA A 267 11.00 25.84 1.76
N ARG A 268 10.18 25.16 0.94
CA ARG A 268 9.90 23.71 1.10
C ARG A 268 10.62 22.82 0.09
N LEU A 269 10.76 23.25 -1.16
CA LEU A 269 11.41 22.46 -2.20
C LEU A 269 12.94 22.49 -2.08
N ILE A 270 13.52 23.62 -1.65
CA ILE A 270 14.97 23.80 -1.59
C ILE A 270 15.64 22.83 -0.59
N PRO A 271 15.16 22.66 0.66
CA PRO A 271 15.72 21.66 1.58
C PRO A 271 15.58 20.22 1.06
N ALA A 272 14.46 19.89 0.43
CA ALA A 272 14.24 18.56 -0.16
C ALA A 272 15.21 18.28 -1.33
N LEU A 273 15.49 19.29 -2.16
CA LEU A 273 16.47 19.22 -3.24
C LEU A 273 17.88 18.98 -2.72
N TRP A 274 18.31 19.71 -1.67
CA TRP A 274 19.63 19.53 -1.06
C TRP A 274 19.79 18.14 -0.42
N MET A 275 18.77 17.65 0.27
CA MET A 275 18.75 16.27 0.79
C MET A 275 18.85 15.23 -0.33
N ALA A 276 18.13 15.42 -1.44
CA ALA A 276 18.21 14.51 -2.60
C ALA A 276 19.62 14.53 -3.25
N MET A 277 20.24 15.71 -3.40
CA MET A 277 21.60 15.83 -3.91
C MET A 277 22.64 15.23 -2.95
N GLY A 278 22.45 15.36 -1.63
CA GLY A 278 23.25 14.67 -0.61
C GLY A 278 23.12 13.15 -0.70
N ALA A 279 21.91 12.62 -0.89
CA ALA A 279 21.68 11.19 -1.08
C ALA A 279 22.36 10.66 -2.36
N ILE A 280 22.29 11.41 -3.46
CA ILE A 280 23.02 11.08 -4.71
C ILE A 280 24.54 11.06 -4.45
N ALA A 281 25.08 12.05 -3.74
CA ALA A 281 26.50 12.07 -3.40
C ALA A 281 26.92 10.87 -2.52
N ASN A 282 26.10 10.47 -1.55
CA ASN A 282 26.37 9.27 -0.74
C ASN A 282 26.33 7.96 -1.56
N ILE A 283 25.43 7.87 -2.55
CA ILE A 283 25.41 6.75 -3.51
C ILE A 283 26.68 6.75 -4.37
N LEU A 284 27.13 7.92 -4.86
CA LEU A 284 28.38 8.04 -5.62
C LEU A 284 29.61 7.66 -4.78
N THR A 285 29.68 8.08 -3.51
CA THR A 285 30.70 7.62 -2.55
C THR A 285 30.67 6.10 -2.39
N SER A 286 29.49 5.49 -2.29
CA SER A 286 29.33 4.02 -2.23
C SER A 286 29.78 3.30 -3.51
N LEU A 287 29.69 3.97 -4.66
CA LEU A 287 30.20 3.50 -5.96
C LEU A 287 31.69 3.84 -6.19
N SER A 288 32.39 4.40 -5.20
CA SER A 288 33.78 4.89 -5.28
C SER A 288 34.01 6.09 -6.23
N GLU A 289 32.94 6.77 -6.66
CA GLU A 289 32.97 7.98 -7.50
C GLU A 289 33.16 9.25 -6.65
N PHE A 290 34.21 9.24 -5.81
CA PHE A 290 34.40 10.23 -4.75
C PHE A 290 34.56 11.66 -5.26
N HIS A 291 35.19 11.86 -6.43
CA HIS A 291 35.40 13.20 -6.99
C HIS A 291 34.08 13.86 -7.43
N ALA A 292 33.17 13.06 -8.00
CA ALA A 292 31.82 13.52 -8.35
C ALA A 292 31.00 13.82 -7.09
N ALA A 293 31.08 12.95 -6.07
CA ALA A 293 30.43 13.17 -4.78
C ALA A 293 30.92 14.47 -4.10
N SER A 294 32.23 14.70 -4.01
CA SER A 294 32.78 15.93 -3.42
C SER A 294 32.40 17.17 -4.21
N SER A 295 32.40 17.10 -5.55
CA SER A 295 32.02 18.22 -6.41
C SER A 295 30.57 18.65 -6.17
N ILE A 296 29.63 17.70 -6.12
CA ILE A 296 28.21 17.95 -5.83
C ILE A 296 28.04 18.58 -4.43
N LEU A 297 28.69 18.01 -3.41
CA LEU A 297 28.54 18.45 -2.02
C LEU A 297 29.07 19.88 -1.80
N ILE A 298 30.27 20.19 -2.31
CA ILE A 298 30.84 21.56 -2.28
C ILE A 298 29.93 22.54 -3.06
N ALA A 299 29.28 22.07 -4.13
CA ALA A 299 28.34 22.85 -4.93
C ALA A 299 26.94 23.02 -4.30
N ILE A 300 26.62 22.39 -3.17
CA ILE A 300 25.34 22.61 -2.47
C ILE A 300 25.48 23.16 -1.05
N ILE A 301 26.50 22.75 -0.28
CA ILE A 301 26.57 23.06 1.18
C ILE A 301 26.35 24.54 1.51
N PRO A 302 27.05 25.51 0.88
CA PRO A 302 26.76 26.94 1.09
C PRO A 302 25.29 27.38 0.90
N ARG A 303 24.52 26.72 0.02
CA ARG A 303 23.08 27.00 -0.21
C ARG A 303 22.17 26.17 0.70
N ALA A 304 22.69 25.09 1.26
CA ALA A 304 22.02 24.31 2.30
C ALA A 304 22.10 25.02 3.67
N LEU A 305 23.21 25.71 3.96
CA LEU A 305 23.37 26.55 5.15
C LEU A 305 22.37 27.71 5.18
N GLU A 306 22.02 28.30 4.03
CA GLU A 306 20.96 29.32 3.90
C GLU A 306 19.56 28.82 4.32
N CYS A 307 19.37 27.51 4.49
CA CYS A 307 18.10 26.92 4.93
C CYS A 307 17.98 26.76 6.46
N GLU A 308 19.00 27.16 7.24
CA GLU A 308 19.07 27.11 8.72
C GLU A 308 18.75 25.73 9.35
N ASN A 309 18.80 24.65 8.58
CA ASN A 309 18.53 23.29 9.04
C ASN A 309 19.85 22.58 9.38
N CYS A 310 20.27 22.73 10.63
CA CYS A 310 21.52 22.17 11.15
C CYS A 310 21.62 20.65 10.97
N ALA A 311 20.52 19.90 11.06
CA ALA A 311 20.52 18.45 10.86
C ALA A 311 20.87 18.05 9.42
N MET A 312 20.34 18.78 8.43
CA MET A 312 20.72 18.62 7.02
C MET A 312 22.18 19.02 6.80
N SER A 313 22.61 20.18 7.32
CA SER A 313 23.98 20.67 7.20
C SER A 313 25.00 19.66 7.75
N ALA A 314 24.74 19.12 8.94
CA ALA A 314 25.56 18.09 9.58
C ALA A 314 25.71 16.85 8.69
N GLN A 315 24.60 16.36 8.13
CA GLN A 315 24.60 15.19 7.26
C GLN A 315 25.33 15.43 5.93
N LEU A 316 25.19 16.60 5.32
CA LEU A 316 25.90 16.96 4.09
C LEU A 316 27.41 17.08 4.33
N TYR A 317 27.84 17.65 5.46
CA TYR A 317 29.26 17.64 5.85
C TYR A 317 29.75 16.22 6.14
N SER A 318 28.97 15.38 6.82
CA SER A 318 29.31 13.96 7.06
C SER A 318 29.55 13.18 5.76
N PHE A 319 28.72 13.36 4.73
CA PHE A 319 28.94 12.75 3.41
C PHE A 319 30.18 13.33 2.70
N LEU A 320 30.50 14.61 2.92
CA LEU A 320 31.70 15.23 2.33
C LEU A 320 32.99 14.68 2.96
N VAL A 321 32.97 14.42 4.27
CA VAL A 321 34.05 13.70 4.98
C VAL A 321 34.29 12.33 4.35
N ASP A 322 33.23 11.57 4.09
CA ASP A 322 33.35 10.23 3.51
C ASP A 322 33.92 10.27 2.07
N ALA A 323 33.51 11.26 1.27
CA ALA A 323 34.07 11.50 -0.07
C ALA A 323 35.57 11.87 -0.01
N TYR A 324 35.98 12.78 0.88
CA TYR A 324 37.40 13.14 1.05
C TYR A 324 38.23 11.97 1.61
N MET A 325 37.66 11.13 2.47
CA MET A 325 38.30 9.89 2.92
C MET A 325 38.49 8.89 1.77
N GLY A 326 37.53 8.77 0.87
CA GLY A 326 37.67 7.99 -0.36
C GLY A 326 38.78 8.52 -1.28
N LEU A 327 38.84 9.84 -1.50
CA LEU A 327 39.91 10.49 -2.26
C LEU A 327 41.29 10.33 -1.59
N ALA A 328 41.36 10.33 -0.25
CA ALA A 328 42.58 10.02 0.49
C ALA A 328 43.00 8.54 0.36
N GLY A 329 42.04 7.63 0.21
CA GLY A 329 42.27 6.21 -0.05
C GLY A 329 42.79 5.92 -1.46
N GLN A 330 42.33 6.67 -2.47
CA GLN A 330 42.83 6.58 -3.85
C GLN A 330 44.21 7.21 -4.05
N ALA A 331 44.59 8.19 -3.23
CA ALA A 331 45.88 8.87 -3.31
C ALA A 331 47.04 8.02 -2.73
N GLU A 332 48.23 8.15 -3.32
CA GLU A 332 49.40 7.36 -2.93
C GLU A 332 49.75 7.51 -1.42
N PRO A 333 50.13 6.42 -0.73
CA PRO A 333 50.54 6.46 0.67
C PRO A 333 51.66 7.48 0.93
N GLY A 334 51.44 8.40 1.87
CA GLY A 334 52.40 9.43 2.24
C GLY A 334 52.44 10.66 1.32
N SER A 335 51.72 10.66 0.19
CA SER A 335 51.66 11.80 -0.74
C SER A 335 51.08 13.06 -0.10
N VAL A 336 51.47 14.22 -0.64
CA VAL A 336 50.95 15.53 -0.21
C VAL A 336 49.44 15.61 -0.42
N GLN A 337 48.95 15.09 -1.55
CA GLN A 337 47.52 15.06 -1.88
C GLN A 337 46.71 14.21 -0.89
N ARG A 338 47.23 13.04 -0.49
CA ARG A 338 46.60 12.21 0.56
C ARG A 338 46.50 12.97 1.88
N LYS A 339 47.56 13.68 2.28
CA LYS A 339 47.55 14.49 3.51
C LYS A 339 46.54 15.64 3.42
N GLN A 340 46.48 16.36 2.29
CA GLN A 340 45.51 17.43 2.06
C GLN A 340 44.06 16.93 2.15
N ASN A 341 43.74 15.80 1.52
CA ASN A 341 42.41 15.19 1.59
C ASN A 341 42.03 14.80 3.04
N LEU A 342 42.98 14.27 3.82
CA LEU A 342 42.77 13.96 5.24
C LEU A 342 42.60 15.23 6.10
N THR A 343 43.32 16.31 5.81
CA THR A 343 43.12 17.61 6.49
C THR A 343 41.72 18.17 6.21
N HIS A 344 41.26 18.16 4.95
CA HIS A 344 39.89 18.58 4.63
C HIS A 344 38.83 17.71 5.30
N ALA A 345 39.06 16.39 5.39
CA ALA A 345 38.18 15.52 6.16
C ALA A 345 38.08 15.94 7.64
N LEU A 346 39.20 16.32 8.29
CA LEU A 346 39.15 16.86 9.67
C LEU A 346 38.37 18.17 9.77
N GLU A 347 38.58 19.11 8.85
CA GLU A 347 37.87 20.39 8.81
C GLU A 347 36.35 20.20 8.70
N TYR A 348 35.89 19.29 7.84
CA TYR A 348 34.47 19.01 7.68
C TYR A 348 33.88 18.13 8.79
N ILE A 349 34.67 17.28 9.45
CA ILE A 349 34.25 16.58 10.69
C ILE A 349 33.93 17.60 11.78
N ASP A 350 34.78 18.62 11.98
CA ASP A 350 34.56 19.61 13.03
C ASP A 350 33.35 20.51 12.73
N ARG A 351 33.05 20.77 11.45
CA ARG A 351 31.79 21.40 11.04
C ARG A 351 30.57 20.51 11.32
N ALA A 352 30.59 19.25 10.88
CA ALA A 352 29.50 18.31 11.12
C ALA A 352 29.25 18.08 12.62
N PHE A 353 30.30 18.02 13.44
CA PHE A 353 30.18 17.87 14.88
C PHE A 353 29.48 19.07 15.53
N SER A 354 29.83 20.31 15.13
CA SER A 354 29.16 21.52 15.62
C SER A 354 27.67 21.48 15.29
N GLU A 355 27.31 21.21 14.05
CA GLU A 355 25.91 21.17 13.59
C GLU A 355 25.10 20.05 14.30
N HIS A 356 25.70 18.87 14.54
CA HIS A 356 25.08 17.81 15.37
C HIS A 356 25.01 18.20 16.86
N SER A 357 25.90 19.05 17.36
CA SER A 357 25.83 19.60 18.72
C SER A 357 24.67 20.59 18.86
N ASP A 358 24.47 21.46 17.87
CA ASP A 358 23.40 22.47 17.87
C ASP A 358 22.00 21.85 17.78
N VAL A 359 21.87 20.67 17.16
CA VAL A 359 20.62 19.87 17.14
C VAL A 359 20.45 18.97 18.37
N GLY A 360 21.50 18.78 19.18
CA GLY A 360 21.51 17.81 20.28
C GLY A 360 21.57 16.34 19.83
N ASP A 361 22.01 16.08 18.59
CA ASP A 361 22.16 14.72 18.05
C ASP A 361 23.46 14.07 18.54
N VAL A 362 23.40 13.50 19.75
CA VAL A 362 24.51 12.76 20.38
C VAL A 362 24.97 11.57 19.52
N LYS A 363 24.08 10.98 18.70
CA LYS A 363 24.43 9.86 17.82
C LYS A 363 25.31 10.34 16.65
N GLY A 364 24.95 11.45 16.01
CA GLY A 364 25.75 12.10 14.98
C GLY A 364 27.10 12.59 15.52
N GLN A 365 27.12 13.19 16.72
CA GLN A 365 28.36 13.54 17.42
C GLN A 365 29.28 12.33 17.62
N CYS A 366 28.74 11.19 18.09
CA CYS A 366 29.49 9.94 18.21
C CYS A 366 30.05 9.47 16.86
N GLU A 367 29.28 9.55 15.78
CA GLU A 367 29.76 9.19 14.43
C GLU A 367 30.95 10.08 14.02
N MET A 368 30.85 11.39 14.23
CA MET A 368 31.91 12.34 13.86
C MET A 368 33.20 12.11 14.63
N VAL A 369 33.13 11.83 15.94
CA VAL A 369 34.32 11.51 16.74
C VAL A 369 34.96 10.17 16.30
N ALA A 370 34.16 9.18 15.91
CA ALA A 370 34.68 7.92 15.35
C ALA A 370 35.35 8.13 13.98
N LYS A 371 34.79 8.98 13.10
CA LYS A 371 35.44 9.39 11.85
C LYS A 371 36.76 10.14 12.17
N LYS A 372 36.79 11.02 13.17
CA LYS A 372 38.00 11.79 13.57
C LYS A 372 39.13 10.88 14.04
N ALA A 373 38.84 9.91 14.90
CA ALA A 373 39.81 8.89 15.33
C ALA A 373 40.37 8.09 14.13
N THR A 374 39.52 7.75 13.17
CA THR A 374 39.91 7.04 11.94
C THR A 374 40.83 7.87 11.05
N VAL A 375 40.57 9.19 10.91
CA VAL A 375 41.45 10.11 10.17
C VAL A 375 42.81 10.24 10.88
N MET A 376 42.85 10.37 12.20
CA MET A 376 44.11 10.44 12.97
C MET A 376 44.95 9.15 12.82
N MET A 377 44.30 7.97 12.84
CA MET A 377 44.97 6.71 12.51
C MET A 377 45.56 6.71 11.09
N ALA A 378 44.84 7.27 10.11
CA ALA A 378 45.30 7.36 8.72
C ALA A 378 46.43 8.39 8.51
N LEU A 379 46.52 9.42 9.36
CA LEU A 379 47.63 10.37 9.42
C LEU A 379 48.85 9.81 10.20
N GLY A 380 48.64 8.79 11.03
CA GLY A 380 49.68 8.12 11.82
C GLY A 380 49.80 8.60 13.26
N ASP A 381 48.98 9.57 13.69
CA ASP A 381 48.95 10.03 15.08
C ASP A 381 48.07 9.11 15.93
N LYS A 382 48.71 8.09 16.48
CA LYS A 382 48.08 7.08 17.34
C LYS A 382 47.67 7.63 18.71
N VAL A 383 48.25 8.74 19.16
CA VAL A 383 47.93 9.33 20.48
C VAL A 383 46.60 10.06 20.36
N LEU A 384 46.49 11.01 19.43
CA LEU A 384 45.23 11.71 19.17
C LEU A 384 44.10 10.76 18.73
N ALA A 385 44.42 9.72 17.96
CA ALA A 385 43.44 8.70 17.62
C ALA A 385 42.85 7.98 18.85
N ASN A 386 43.68 7.64 19.84
CA ASN A 386 43.24 7.00 21.08
C ASN A 386 42.46 7.97 21.98
N ASP A 387 42.83 9.24 22.00
CA ASP A 387 42.12 10.28 22.75
C ASP A 387 40.70 10.49 22.18
N TYR A 388 40.54 10.58 20.85
CA TYR A 388 39.23 10.63 20.21
C TYR A 388 38.43 9.32 20.38
N ALA A 389 39.08 8.15 20.33
CA ALA A 389 38.43 6.88 20.63
C ALA A 389 37.90 6.81 22.08
N SER A 390 38.60 7.47 23.02
CA SER A 390 38.15 7.59 24.41
C SER A 390 36.94 8.55 24.53
N GLN A 391 37.01 9.72 23.90
CA GLN A 391 35.88 10.67 23.83
C GLN A 391 34.61 10.03 23.23
N TYR A 392 34.76 9.19 22.20
CA TYR A 392 33.65 8.41 21.64
C TYR A 392 33.01 7.47 22.67
N LEU A 393 33.80 6.81 23.51
CA LEU A 393 33.28 5.91 24.54
C LEU A 393 32.53 6.68 25.64
N ASP A 394 32.95 7.89 25.96
CA ASP A 394 32.29 8.74 26.95
C ASP A 394 30.97 9.31 26.42
N LEU A 395 30.94 9.90 25.23
CA LEU A 395 29.69 10.32 24.56
C LEU A 395 28.70 9.16 24.42
N LYS A 396 29.19 7.95 24.13
CA LYS A 396 28.36 6.73 24.04
C LYS A 396 27.83 6.24 25.40
N ARG A 397 28.48 6.58 26.51
CA ARG A 397 27.94 6.35 27.87
C ARG A 397 26.84 7.36 28.17
N GLU A 398 27.06 8.64 27.88
CA GLU A 398 26.06 9.70 28.04
C GLU A 398 24.78 9.41 27.23
N MET A 399 24.94 9.01 25.96
CA MET A 399 23.83 8.57 25.10
C MET A 399 23.01 7.42 25.72
N LYS A 400 23.66 6.47 26.43
CA LYS A 400 22.95 5.37 27.11
C LYS A 400 22.24 5.81 28.38
N ILE A 401 22.78 6.81 29.09
CA ILE A 401 22.19 7.34 30.32
C ILE A 401 20.95 8.19 29.98
N GLY A 402 20.97 8.95 28.89
CA GLY A 402 19.83 9.75 28.42
C GLY A 402 18.69 8.96 27.75
N MET A 403 18.77 7.63 27.70
CA MET A 403 17.70 6.74 27.19
C MET A 403 17.00 5.93 28.31
N VAL A 404 17.29 6.24 29.58
CA VAL A 404 16.69 5.66 30.79
C VAL A 404 15.89 6.74 31.52
#